data_AF-A0A7K6VXM4-F1
#
_entry.id   AF-A0A7K6VXM4-F1
#
_cell.length_a   1.000
_cell.length_b   1.000
_cell.length_c   1.000
_cell.angle_alpha   90.00
_cell.angle_beta   90.00
_cell.angle_gamma   90.00
#
_symmetry.space_group_name_H-M   'P 1'
#
loop_
_entity.id
_entity.type
_entity.pdbx_description
1 polymer ?
#
loop_
_entity_poly.entity_id
_entity_poly.type
_entity_poly.pdbx_seq_one_letter_code
_entity_poly.pdbx_strand_id
1 'polypeptide(L)'
;PPAPLPPQERQLCQQIRSVAASIQLFSADVLNVFSASCKRRSAEIFDQTMPLGKHWRVGLRADLPSSPSAYAAAAAQAVLGQVLRGAQLLPHDAQAPALARATTAFLEAWMDHILARRIKFR
;
A
#
# COMPACT_ATOMS: atom_id res chain seq x y z
N PRO A 1 13.24 -46.33 -5.08
CA PRO A 1 13.12 -45.06 -5.84
C PRO A 1 11.87 -45.06 -6.73
N PRO A 2 11.05 -43.98 -6.75
CA PRO A 2 9.93 -43.90 -7.66
C PRO A 2 10.43 -43.87 -9.11
N ALA A 3 9.70 -44.53 -10.01
CA ALA A 3 10.04 -44.59 -11.43
C ALA A 3 9.98 -43.18 -12.05
N PRO A 4 10.89 -42.86 -13.01
CA PRO A 4 10.84 -41.60 -13.72
C PRO A 4 9.52 -41.43 -14.47
N LEU A 5 8.86 -40.25 -14.31
CA LEU A 5 7.63 -39.93 -15.03
C LEU A 5 7.83 -40.05 -16.56
N PRO A 6 6.82 -40.53 -17.31
CA PRO A 6 6.78 -40.51 -18.77
C PRO A 6 7.17 -39.14 -19.35
N PRO A 7 7.81 -39.09 -20.54
CA PRO A 7 8.25 -37.83 -21.16
C PRO A 7 7.12 -36.81 -21.33
N GLN A 8 5.93 -37.28 -21.68
CA GLN A 8 4.73 -36.44 -21.86
C GLN A 8 4.29 -35.78 -20.55
N GLU A 9 4.30 -36.51 -19.44
CA GLU A 9 3.95 -35.98 -18.12
C GLU A 9 4.99 -34.96 -17.63
N ARG A 10 6.27 -35.18 -17.94
CA ARG A 10 7.33 -34.20 -17.64
C ARG A 10 7.14 -32.90 -18.41
N GLN A 11 6.83 -33.00 -19.71
CA GLN A 11 6.57 -31.83 -20.55
C GLN A 11 5.34 -31.06 -20.08
N LEU A 12 4.25 -31.76 -19.74
CA LEU A 12 3.06 -31.14 -19.17
C LEU A 12 3.35 -30.46 -17.83
N CYS A 13 4.10 -31.12 -16.94
CA CYS A 13 4.53 -30.53 -15.67
C CYS A 13 5.35 -29.25 -15.88
N GLN A 14 6.24 -29.21 -16.87
CA GLN A 14 7.03 -28.03 -17.20
C GLN A 14 6.15 -26.88 -17.72
N GLN A 15 5.19 -27.18 -18.59
CA GLN A 15 4.24 -26.20 -19.11
C GLN A 15 3.38 -25.61 -17.99
N ILE A 16 2.83 -26.46 -17.11
CA ILE A 16 2.04 -26.01 -15.95
C ILE A 16 2.86 -25.10 -15.05
N ARG A 17 4.12 -25.45 -14.76
CA ARG A 17 5.01 -24.60 -13.95
C ARG A 17 5.31 -23.26 -14.63
N SER A 18 5.53 -23.25 -15.94
CA SER A 18 5.77 -22.02 -16.71
C SER A 18 4.55 -21.10 -16.70
N VAL A 19 3.35 -21.65 -16.88
CA VAL A 19 2.09 -20.88 -16.81
C VAL A 19 1.87 -20.36 -15.39
N ALA A 20 2.06 -21.20 -14.36
CA ALA A 20 1.93 -20.79 -12.97
C ALA A 20 2.90 -19.64 -12.61
N ALA A 21 4.15 -19.71 -13.06
CA ALA A 21 5.12 -18.63 -12.87
C ALA A 21 4.68 -17.32 -13.56
N SER A 22 4.12 -17.41 -14.76
CA SER A 22 3.61 -16.26 -15.50
C SER A 22 2.42 -15.60 -14.77
N ILE A 23 1.52 -16.41 -14.20
CA ILE A 23 0.40 -15.92 -13.38
C ILE A 23 0.91 -15.22 -12.12
N GLN A 24 1.91 -15.77 -11.45
CA GLN A 24 2.51 -15.15 -10.26
C GLN A 24 3.16 -13.81 -10.58
N LEU A 25 3.89 -13.71 -11.70
CA LEU A 25 4.50 -12.47 -12.14
C LEU A 25 3.44 -11.41 -12.44
N PHE A 26 2.40 -11.77 -13.20
CA PHE A 26 1.28 -10.88 -13.48
C PHE A 26 0.59 -10.37 -12.20
N SER A 27 0.38 -11.26 -11.24
CA SER A 27 -0.19 -10.88 -9.93
C SER A 27 0.68 -9.86 -9.19
N ALA A 28 2.01 -10.06 -9.20
CA ALA A 28 2.95 -9.10 -8.61
C ALA A 28 2.91 -7.74 -9.31
N ASP A 29 2.83 -7.71 -10.65
CA ASP A 29 2.74 -6.47 -11.42
C ASP A 29 1.46 -5.68 -11.11
N VAL A 30 0.32 -6.37 -11.02
CA VAL A 30 -0.95 -5.74 -10.63
C VAL A 30 -0.86 -5.12 -9.23
N LEU A 31 -0.26 -5.82 -8.27
CA LEU A 31 -0.05 -5.28 -6.92
C LEU A 31 0.91 -4.08 -6.92
N ASN A 32 1.92 -4.07 -7.77
CA ASN A 32 2.84 -2.93 -7.91
C ASN A 32 2.12 -1.71 -8.50
N VAL A 33 1.31 -1.90 -9.54
CA VAL A 33 0.48 -0.83 -10.13
C VAL A 33 -0.53 -0.28 -9.12
N PHE A 34 -1.17 -1.15 -8.35
CA PHE A 34 -2.06 -0.78 -7.27
C PHE A 34 -1.35 0.06 -6.19
N SER A 35 -0.19 -0.41 -5.72
CA SER A 35 0.64 0.29 -4.73
C SER A 35 1.07 1.68 -5.24
N ALA A 36 1.53 1.76 -6.49
CA ALA A 36 1.92 3.02 -7.12
C ALA A 36 0.75 4.01 -7.22
N SER A 37 -0.45 3.50 -7.52
CA SER A 37 -1.67 4.32 -7.58
C SER A 37 -2.08 4.83 -6.20
N CYS A 38 -1.97 4.00 -5.16
CA CYS A 38 -2.19 4.42 -3.77
C CYS A 38 -1.19 5.51 -3.35
N LYS A 39 0.09 5.33 -3.66
CA LYS A 39 1.14 6.31 -3.36
C LYS A 39 0.86 7.65 -4.04
N ARG A 40 0.54 7.64 -5.33
CA ARG A 40 0.23 8.84 -6.11
C ARG A 40 -0.96 9.60 -5.54
N ARG A 41 -2.08 8.91 -5.31
CA ARG A 41 -3.28 9.51 -4.73
C ARG A 41 -3.02 10.08 -3.33
N SER A 42 -2.22 9.39 -2.53
CA SER A 42 -1.83 9.87 -1.19
C SER A 42 -1.01 11.15 -1.28
N ALA A 43 -0.04 11.20 -2.19
CA ALA A 43 0.79 12.38 -2.42
C ALA A 43 -0.05 13.60 -2.86
N GLU A 44 -0.99 13.40 -3.79
CA GLU A 44 -1.92 14.45 -4.24
C GLU A 44 -2.74 15.02 -3.07
N ILE A 45 -3.25 14.16 -2.20
CA ILE A 45 -4.02 14.58 -1.02
C ILE A 45 -3.13 15.34 -0.03
N PHE A 46 -1.90 14.85 0.24
CA PHE A 46 -0.99 15.55 1.14
C PHE A 46 -0.57 16.91 0.59
N ASP A 47 -0.32 17.03 -0.72
CA ASP A 47 -0.04 18.31 -1.36
C ASP A 47 -1.16 19.34 -1.21
N GLN A 48 -2.42 18.88 -1.19
CA GLN A 48 -3.58 19.76 -1.08
C GLN A 48 -3.96 20.09 0.37
N THR A 49 -3.76 19.14 1.29
CA THR A 49 -4.42 19.18 2.61
C THR A 49 -3.46 19.19 3.77
N MET A 50 -2.21 18.75 3.60
CA MET A 50 -1.26 18.70 4.71
C MET A 50 -0.90 20.13 5.13
N PRO A 51 -1.10 20.49 6.40
CA PRO A 51 -0.81 21.85 6.84
C PRO A 51 0.69 22.11 6.80
N LEU A 52 1.09 23.34 6.48
CA LEU A 52 2.49 23.78 6.54
C LEU A 52 2.73 24.65 7.77
N GLY A 53 3.94 24.58 8.34
CA GLY A 53 4.40 25.51 9.38
C GLY A 53 3.75 25.32 10.76
N LYS A 54 2.90 26.27 11.19
CA LYS A 54 2.45 26.44 12.60
C LYS A 54 1.70 25.23 13.19
N HIS A 55 0.99 24.46 12.38
CA HIS A 55 0.25 23.27 12.84
C HIS A 55 1.15 22.15 13.36
N TRP A 56 2.42 22.14 12.96
CA TRP A 56 3.42 21.18 13.44
C TRP A 56 4.14 21.65 14.69
N ARG A 57 3.89 22.89 15.12
CA ARG A 57 4.42 23.38 16.38
C ARG A 57 3.56 22.86 17.52
N VAL A 58 4.05 21.80 18.18
CA VAL A 58 3.42 21.28 19.38
C VAL A 58 3.68 22.30 20.49
N GLY A 59 2.77 23.24 20.66
CA GLY A 59 2.87 24.20 21.75
C GLY A 59 2.86 23.46 23.07
N LEU A 60 4.03 23.29 23.70
CA LEU A 60 4.31 22.87 25.09
C LEU A 60 3.27 21.95 25.77
N ARG A 61 2.62 21.03 25.04
CA ARG A 61 1.75 20.02 25.63
C ARG A 61 2.62 18.82 25.94
N ALA A 62 2.67 18.44 27.21
CA ALA A 62 3.45 17.31 27.70
C ALA A 62 2.95 15.96 27.16
N ASP A 63 1.72 15.91 26.63
CA ASP A 63 1.05 14.67 26.22
C ASP A 63 0.86 14.59 24.70
N LEU A 64 0.98 13.37 24.15
CA LEU A 64 0.57 13.09 22.77
C LEU A 64 -0.90 13.48 22.57
N PRO A 65 -1.28 13.99 21.38
CA PRO A 65 -2.67 14.25 21.08
C PRO A 65 -3.48 12.94 21.17
N SER A 66 -4.58 12.97 21.92
CA SER A 66 -5.49 11.81 22.08
C SER A 66 -6.31 11.47 20.84
N SER A 67 -6.21 12.30 19.78
CA SER A 67 -6.93 12.12 18.52
C SER A 67 -6.05 12.53 17.33
N PRO A 68 -6.23 11.89 16.16
CA PRO A 68 -5.53 12.30 14.96
C PRO A 68 -5.97 13.68 14.49
N SER A 69 -5.05 14.42 13.87
CA SER A 69 -5.40 15.70 13.22
C SER A 69 -6.44 15.50 12.11
N ALA A 70 -7.29 16.50 11.88
CA ALA A 70 -8.38 16.42 10.90
C ALA A 70 -7.91 16.05 9.48
N TYR A 71 -6.78 16.63 9.02
CA TYR A 71 -6.25 16.30 7.69
C TYR A 71 -5.79 14.84 7.61
N ALA A 72 -5.14 14.32 8.66
CA ALA A 72 -4.64 12.95 8.68
C ALA A 72 -5.79 11.94 8.65
N ALA A 73 -6.85 12.19 9.41
CA ALA A 73 -8.06 11.37 9.39
C ALA A 73 -8.73 11.40 8.00
N ALA A 74 -8.87 12.59 7.40
CA ALA A 74 -9.45 12.73 6.06
C ALA A 74 -8.61 12.02 4.98
N ALA A 75 -7.29 12.18 5.01
CA ALA A 75 -6.39 11.53 4.05
C ALA A 75 -6.43 10.01 4.16
N ALA A 76 -6.38 9.48 5.38
CA ALA A 76 -6.51 8.04 5.62
C ALA A 76 -7.86 7.51 5.13
N GLN A 77 -8.96 8.22 5.39
CA GLN A 77 -10.29 7.80 4.92
C GLN A 77 -10.42 7.84 3.39
N ALA A 78 -9.82 8.84 2.74
CA ALA A 78 -9.89 9.02 1.30
C ALA A 78 -9.07 7.98 0.50
N VAL A 79 -8.04 7.39 1.12
CA VAL A 79 -7.22 6.34 0.49
C VAL A 79 -7.51 4.98 1.12
N LEU A 80 -7.11 4.79 2.38
CA LEU A 80 -7.21 3.50 3.08
C LEU A 80 -8.67 3.11 3.33
N GLY A 81 -9.55 4.07 3.61
CA GLY A 81 -10.99 3.80 3.73
C GLY A 81 -11.60 3.26 2.43
N GLN A 82 -11.14 3.73 1.26
CA GLN A 82 -11.57 3.18 -0.03
C GLN A 82 -11.01 1.79 -0.26
N VAL A 83 -9.72 1.59 0.03
CA VAL A 83 -9.07 0.30 -0.10
C VAL A 83 -9.72 -0.73 0.82
N LEU A 84 -10.08 -0.37 2.04
CA LEU A 84 -10.78 -1.27 2.97
C LEU A 84 -12.12 -1.75 2.42
N ARG A 85 -12.91 -0.85 1.84
CA ARG A 85 -14.19 -1.23 1.19
C ARG A 85 -13.98 -2.12 -0.03
N GLY A 86 -12.97 -1.83 -0.85
CA GLY A 86 -12.62 -2.68 -1.98
C GLY A 86 -12.08 -4.04 -1.58
N ALA A 87 -11.25 -4.09 -0.53
CA ALA A 87 -10.61 -5.31 -0.05
C ALA A 87 -11.63 -6.31 0.51
N GLN A 88 -12.76 -5.86 1.06
CA GLN A 88 -13.84 -6.74 1.49
C GLN A 88 -14.42 -7.60 0.34
N LEU A 89 -14.25 -7.18 -0.92
CA LEU A 89 -14.69 -7.92 -2.10
C LEU A 89 -13.64 -8.93 -2.59
N LEU A 90 -12.43 -8.92 -2.03
CA LEU A 90 -11.36 -9.85 -2.38
C LEU A 90 -11.47 -11.15 -1.56
N PRO A 91 -10.90 -12.26 -2.06
CA PRO A 91 -10.65 -13.45 -1.26
C PRO A 91 -9.92 -13.12 0.06
N HIS A 92 -10.26 -13.83 1.13
CA HIS A 92 -9.78 -13.55 2.49
C HIS A 92 -8.25 -13.45 2.59
N ASP A 93 -7.54 -14.33 1.88
CA ASP A 93 -6.08 -14.37 1.80
C ASP A 93 -5.46 -13.20 1.03
N ALA A 94 -6.23 -12.51 0.18
CA ALA A 94 -5.79 -11.34 -0.58
C ALA A 94 -6.09 -10.00 0.12
N GLN A 95 -6.99 -9.97 1.12
CA GLN A 95 -7.41 -8.72 1.79
C GLN A 95 -6.25 -8.07 2.56
N ALA A 96 -5.58 -8.85 3.42
CA ALA A 96 -4.48 -8.34 4.24
C ALA A 96 -3.29 -7.86 3.39
N PRO A 97 -2.82 -8.59 2.36
CA PRO A 97 -1.79 -8.10 1.45
C PRO A 97 -2.16 -6.79 0.75
N ALA A 98 -3.40 -6.64 0.27
CA ALA A 98 -3.86 -5.43 -0.38
C ALA A 98 -3.84 -4.22 0.57
N LEU A 99 -4.36 -4.40 1.78
CA LEU A 99 -4.35 -3.37 2.82
C LEU A 99 -2.94 -2.99 3.27
N ALA A 100 -2.06 -3.97 3.45
CA ALA A 100 -0.67 -3.74 3.82
C ALA A 100 0.04 -2.91 2.75
N ARG A 101 -0.09 -3.27 1.47
CA ARG A 101 0.51 -2.52 0.35
C ARG A 101 -0.01 -1.08 0.26
N ALA A 102 -1.32 -0.89 0.39
CA ALA A 102 -1.90 0.45 0.38
C ALA A 102 -1.42 1.30 1.56
N THR A 103 -1.34 0.71 2.76
CA THR A 103 -0.89 1.40 3.97
C THR A 103 0.58 1.79 3.87
N THR A 104 1.44 0.88 3.39
CA THR A 104 2.86 1.18 3.13
C THR A 104 2.99 2.32 2.12
N ALA A 105 2.31 2.25 0.97
CA ALA A 105 2.34 3.28 -0.05
C ALA A 105 1.85 4.66 0.46
N PHE A 106 0.82 4.66 1.31
CA PHE A 106 0.30 5.87 1.95
C PHE A 106 1.33 6.49 2.90
N LEU A 107 1.95 5.70 3.77
CA LEU A 107 2.97 6.16 4.71
C LEU A 107 4.24 6.63 3.99
N GLU A 108 4.64 5.96 2.91
CA GLU A 108 5.74 6.43 2.06
C GLU A 108 5.45 7.79 1.45
N ALA A 109 4.27 7.99 0.85
CA ALA A 109 3.89 9.29 0.31
C ALA A 109 3.88 10.39 1.39
N TRP A 110 3.46 10.04 2.61
CA TRP A 110 3.48 10.94 3.76
C TRP A 110 4.90 11.37 4.12
N MET A 111 5.83 10.42 4.23
CA MET A 111 7.24 10.69 4.51
C MET A 111 7.89 11.50 3.38
N ASP A 112 7.68 11.11 2.12
CA ASP A 112 8.21 11.78 0.94
C ASP A 112 7.77 13.26 0.93
N HIS A 113 6.50 13.52 1.24
CA HIS A 113 5.96 14.87 1.31
C HIS A 113 6.57 15.70 2.47
N ILE A 114 6.72 15.11 3.67
CA ILE A 114 7.38 15.76 4.82
C ILE A 114 8.80 16.19 4.47
N LEU A 115 9.56 15.29 3.83
CA LEU A 115 10.94 15.55 3.41
C LEU A 115 10.99 16.64 2.33
N ALA A 116 10.14 16.55 1.31
CA ALA A 116 10.08 17.51 0.21
C ALA A 116 9.71 18.92 0.68
N ARG A 117 8.72 19.04 1.60
CA ARG A 117 8.28 20.32 2.16
C ARG A 117 9.13 20.80 3.35
N ARG A 118 10.12 20.00 3.78
CA ARG A 118 10.98 20.27 4.95
C ARG A 118 10.18 20.65 6.19
N ILE A 119 9.12 19.89 6.47
CA ILE A 119 8.24 20.12 7.61
C ILE A 119 9.04 19.97 8.91
N LYS A 120 8.87 20.93 9.83
CA LYS A 120 9.53 20.93 11.13
C LYS A 120 8.51 20.63 12.22
N PHE A 121 8.65 19.47 12.84
CA PHE A 121 7.99 19.09 14.08
C PHE A 121 8.80 19.68 15.24
N ARG A 122 8.44 20.87 15.71
CA ARG A 122 9.17 21.57 16.79
C ARG A 122 8.21 22.13 17.81
#